data_AF-A0A4Y4KCI5-F1
#
_entry.id   AF-A0A4Y4KCI5-F1
#
_cell.length_a   1.000
_cell.length_b   1.000
_cell.length_c   1.000
_cell.angle_alpha   90.00
_cell.angle_beta   90.00
_cell.angle_gamma   90.00
#
_symmetry.space_group_name_H-M   'P 1'
#
loop_
_entity.id
_entity.type
_entity.pdbx_description
1 polymer ?
#
loop_
_entity_poly.entity_id
_entity_poly.type
_entity_poly.pdbx_seq_one_letter_code
_entity_poly.pdbx_strand_id
1 'polypeptide(L)'
;MDKPVAVIVGVGNLLLCVVLFFMAIGGVLSFGASTREEETAAWILAGQIFGCWLVGGLMLFSVLVMARALFSHLATMLFTPIALTLILLLL
;
A
#
# COMPACT_ATOMS: atom_id res chain seq x y z
N MET A 1 12.14 -20.31 -7.78
CA MET A 1 12.96 -19.91 -6.62
C MET A 1 12.44 -18.64 -5.93
N ASP A 2 11.34 -18.04 -6.39
CA ASP A 2 10.79 -16.75 -5.93
C ASP A 2 9.64 -16.86 -4.91
N LYS A 3 9.22 -18.08 -4.57
CA LYS A 3 8.12 -18.33 -3.62
C LYS A 3 8.30 -17.63 -2.24
N PRO A 4 9.46 -17.72 -1.55
CA PRO A 4 9.61 -17.01 -0.27
C PRO A 4 9.59 -15.49 -0.45
N VAL A 5 10.16 -14.98 -1.54
CA VAL A 5 10.13 -13.56 -1.90
C VAL A 5 8.69 -13.09 -2.09
N ALA A 6 7.87 -13.86 -2.81
CA ALA A 6 6.46 -13.53 -3.04
C ALA A 6 5.66 -13.41 -1.74
N VAL A 7 5.94 -14.23 -0.73
CA VAL A 7 5.29 -14.15 0.59
C VAL A 7 5.74 -12.89 1.33
N ILE A 8 7.04 -12.62 1.37
CA ILE A 8 7.60 -11.44 2.05
C ILE A 8 7.05 -10.15 1.41
N VAL A 9 7.02 -10.09 0.08
CA VAL A 9 6.45 -8.96 -0.68
C VAL A 9 4.97 -8.78 -0.35
N GLY A 10 4.20 -9.87 -0.30
CA GLY A 10 2.78 -9.78 0.02
C GLY A 10 2.53 -9.23 1.43
N VAL A 11 3.27 -9.71 2.43
CA VAL A 11 3.18 -9.20 3.82
C VAL A 11 3.65 -7.75 3.90
N GLY A 12 4.75 -7.39 3.25
CA GLY A 12 5.26 -6.03 3.21
C GLY A 12 4.27 -5.05 2.59
N ASN A 13 3.63 -5.44 1.48
CA ASN A 13 2.61 -4.63 0.83
C ASN A 13 1.36 -4.48 1.68
N LEU A 14 0.93 -5.54 2.37
CA LEU A 14 -0.20 -5.49 3.30
C LEU A 14 0.06 -4.45 4.40
N LEU A 15 1.23 -4.52 5.05
CA LEU A 15 1.62 -3.56 6.08
C LEU A 15 1.72 -2.14 5.55
N LEU A 16 2.37 -1.94 4.39
CA LEU A 16 2.48 -0.63 3.77
C LEU A 16 1.10 -0.04 3.45
N CYS A 17 0.21 -0.80 2.82
CA CYS A 17 -1.14 -0.33 2.49
C CYS A 17 -1.92 0.03 3.76
N VAL A 18 -1.81 -0.76 4.83
CA VAL A 18 -2.43 -0.44 6.12
C VAL A 18 -1.91 0.88 6.67
N VAL A 19 -0.59 1.09 6.69
CA VAL A 19 0.03 2.34 7.18
C VAL A 19 -0.42 3.54 6.35
N LEU A 20 -0.38 3.43 5.02
CA LEU A 20 -0.81 4.50 4.12
C LEU A 20 -2.31 4.80 4.27
N PHE A 21 -3.13 3.77 4.47
CA PHE A 21 -4.57 3.92 4.71
C PHE A 21 -4.83 4.66 6.02
N PHE A 22 -4.16 4.28 7.12
CA PHE A 22 -4.26 4.98 8.41
C PHE A 22 -3.79 6.44 8.32
N MET A 23 -2.70 6.69 7.60
CA MET A 23 -2.19 8.03 7.33
C MET A 23 -3.21 8.89 6.57
N ALA A 24 -3.87 8.32 5.56
CA ALA A 24 -4.85 9.03 4.74
C ALA A 24 -6.16 9.36 5.50
N ILE A 25 -6.65 8.45 6.35
CA ILE A 25 -7.90 8.65 7.10
C ILE A 25 -7.70 9.37 8.45
N GLY A 26 -6.47 9.78 8.80
CA GLY A 26 -6.15 10.45 10.07
C GLY A 26 -6.27 9.55 11.31
N GLY A 27 -6.28 8.23 11.13
CA GLY A 27 -6.59 7.26 12.19
C GLY A 27 -5.36 6.84 13.03
N VAL A 28 -5.49 6.96 14.35
CA VAL A 28 -4.72 6.29 15.44
C VAL A 28 -3.26 6.72 15.66
N LEU A 29 -2.49 7.17 14.67
CA LEU A 29 -1.06 7.50 14.86
C LEU A 29 -0.78 8.94 15.35
N SER A 30 -1.76 9.65 15.93
CA SER A 30 -1.59 11.03 16.38
C SER A 30 -1.20 12.01 15.25
N PHE A 31 -1.49 11.67 14.00
CA PHE A 31 -1.55 12.58 12.85
C PHE A 31 -2.99 13.11 12.73
N GLY A 32 -3.53 13.66 13.82
CA GLY A 32 -4.76 14.42 13.72
C GLY A 32 -4.45 15.63 12.86
N ALA A 33 -4.81 15.58 11.57
CA ALA A 33 -4.83 16.75 10.72
C ALA A 33 -5.73 17.77 11.44
N SER A 34 -5.12 18.77 12.05
CA SER A 34 -5.87 19.82 12.76
C SER A 34 -6.56 20.73 11.74
N THR A 35 -6.15 20.66 10.48
CA THR A 35 -6.66 21.44 9.37
C THR A 35 -6.92 20.57 8.13
N ARG A 36 -7.84 21.03 7.28
CA ARG A 36 -8.16 20.39 5.99
C ARG A 36 -6.97 20.36 5.02
N GLU A 37 -6.02 21.28 5.16
CA GLU A 37 -4.80 21.34 4.35
C GLU A 37 -3.86 20.18 4.67
N GLU A 38 -3.68 19.86 5.96
CA GLU A 38 -2.86 18.73 6.41
C GLU A 38 -3.46 17.39 5.97
N GLU A 39 -4.79 17.26 6.01
CA GLU A 39 -5.49 16.07 5.51
C GLU A 39 -5.22 15.89 4.01
N THR A 40 -5.38 16.96 3.23
CA THR A 40 -5.13 16.93 1.78
C THR A 40 -3.67 16.59 1.46
N ALA A 41 -2.72 17.16 2.21
CA ALA A 41 -1.30 16.85 2.07
C ALA A 41 -0.99 15.38 2.40
N ALA A 42 -1.61 14.83 3.45
CA ALA A 42 -1.47 13.42 3.81
C ALA A 42 -2.00 12.49 2.72
N TRP A 43 -3.16 12.80 2.13
CA TRP A 43 -3.71 12.07 0.98
C TRP A 43 -2.78 12.10 -0.24
N ILE A 44 -2.26 13.28 -0.59
CA ILE A 44 -1.33 13.44 -1.73
C ILE A 44 -0.07 12.63 -1.48
N LEU A 45 0.52 12.75 -0.30
CA LEU A 45 1.76 12.05 0.06
C LEU A 45 1.55 10.53 0.09
N ALA A 46 0.45 10.05 0.67
CA ALA A 46 0.09 8.64 0.67
C ALA A 46 -0.07 8.10 -0.76
N GLY A 47 -0.74 8.87 -1.64
CA GLY A 47 -0.88 8.54 -3.06
C GLY A 47 0.45 8.48 -3.80
N GLN A 48 1.37 9.42 -3.54
CA GLN A 48 2.71 9.41 -4.12
C GLN A 48 3.52 8.19 -3.67
N ILE A 49 3.52 7.88 -2.38
CA ILE A 49 4.23 6.71 -1.83
C ILE A 49 3.66 5.43 -2.43
N PHE A 50 2.33 5.29 -2.44
CA PHE A 50 1.66 4.14 -3.03
C PHE A 50 2.03 3.96 -4.52
N GLY A 51 1.95 5.03 -5.31
CA GLY A 51 2.28 5.01 -6.73
C GLY A 51 3.74 4.65 -6.99
N CYS A 52 4.68 5.28 -6.27
CA CYS A 52 6.12 4.98 -6.40
C CYS A 52 6.43 3.53 -6.03
N TRP A 53 5.81 3.01 -4.97
CA TRP A 53 6.01 1.63 -4.53
C TRP A 53 5.42 0.62 -5.51
N LEU A 54 4.24 0.92 -6.06
CA LEU A 54 3.59 0.09 -7.09
C LEU A 54 4.49 -0.03 -8.32
N VAL A 55 4.89 1.10 -8.90
CA VAL A 55 5.73 1.13 -10.12
C VAL A 55 7.12 0.55 -9.86
N GLY A 56 7.74 0.91 -8.73
CA GLY A 56 9.06 0.43 -8.35
C GLY A 56 9.10 -1.09 -8.20
N GLY A 57 8.12 -1.68 -7.51
CA GLY A 57 8.02 -3.13 -7.37
C GLY A 57 7.73 -3.84 -8.69
N LEU A 58 6.85 -3.30 -9.54
CA LEU A 58 6.61 -3.85 -10.88
C LEU A 58 7.90 -3.89 -11.71
N MET A 59 8.61 -2.76 -11.79
CA MET A 59 9.86 -2.68 -12.53
C MET A 59 10.91 -3.65 -11.98
N LEU A 60 11.10 -3.68 -10.65
CA LEU A 60 12.08 -4.53 -10.00
C LEU A 60 11.80 -6.03 -10.24
N PHE A 61 10.57 -6.49 -9.99
CA PHE A 61 10.24 -7.91 -10.14
C PHE A 61 10.17 -8.35 -11.61
N SER A 62 9.84 -7.44 -12.54
CA SER A 62 9.94 -7.71 -13.98
C SER A 62 11.39 -7.91 -14.40
N VAL A 63 12.31 -7.03 -14.02
CA VAL A 63 13.74 -7.12 -14.36
C VAL A 63 14.37 -8.39 -13.79
N LEU A 64 13.98 -8.77 -12.57
CA LEU A 64 14.47 -9.99 -11.91
C LEU A 64 13.75 -11.28 -12.35
N VAL A 65 12.77 -11.17 -13.26
CA VAL A 65 11.97 -12.31 -13.78
C VAL A 65 11.29 -13.11 -12.65
N MET A 66 10.89 -12.43 -11.57
CA MET A 66 10.25 -13.02 -10.40
C MET A 66 8.73 -12.97 -10.54
N ALA A 67 8.17 -13.82 -11.40
CA ALA A 67 6.76 -13.79 -11.76
C ALA A 67 5.81 -13.89 -10.54
N ARG A 68 6.08 -14.77 -9.56
CA ARG A 68 5.20 -14.92 -8.39
C ARG A 68 5.29 -13.72 -7.47
N ALA A 69 6.47 -13.12 -7.32
CA ALA A 69 6.64 -11.90 -6.55
C ALA A 69 5.93 -10.73 -7.22
N LEU A 70 6.00 -10.62 -8.55
CA LEU A 70 5.26 -9.63 -9.33
C LEU A 70 3.75 -9.77 -9.16
N PHE A 71 3.22 -11.00 -9.28
CA PHE A 71 1.79 -11.25 -9.07
C PHE A 71 1.36 -10.96 -7.63
N SER A 72 2.16 -11.40 -6.64
CA SER A 72 1.90 -11.09 -5.23
C SER A 72 1.90 -9.59 -4.98
N HIS A 73 2.87 -8.86 -5.56
CA HIS A 73 2.99 -7.42 -5.46
C HIS A 73 1.74 -6.72 -5.97
N LEU A 74 1.34 -7.03 -7.20
CA LEU A 74 0.20 -6.44 -7.85
C LEU A 74 -1.12 -6.78 -7.14
N ALA A 75 -1.31 -8.06 -6.79
CA ALA A 75 -2.53 -8.50 -6.11
C ALA A 75 -2.70 -7.80 -4.76
N THR A 76 -1.66 -7.76 -3.94
CA THR A 76 -1.74 -7.11 -2.61
C THR A 76 -1.89 -5.60 -2.72
N MET A 77 -1.16 -4.94 -3.61
CA MET A 77 -1.30 -3.50 -3.84
C MET A 77 -2.71 -3.10 -4.29
N LEU A 78 -3.42 -3.95 -5.05
CA LEU A 78 -4.75 -3.64 -5.54
C LEU A 78 -5.87 -4.07 -4.58
N PHE A 79 -5.81 -5.31 -4.07
CA PHE A 79 -6.88 -5.87 -3.24
C PHE A 79 -6.85 -5.34 -1.81
N THR A 80 -5.68 -5.07 -1.22
CA THR A 80 -5.60 -4.57 0.15
C THR A 80 -6.32 -3.24 0.35
N PRO A 81 -6.08 -2.17 -0.43
CA PRO A 81 -6.80 -0.91 -0.23
C PRO A 81 -8.31 -1.05 -0.47
N ILE A 82 -8.73 -1.89 -1.42
CA ILE A 82 -10.16 -2.22 -1.62
C ILE A 82 -10.73 -2.88 -0.37
N ALA A 83 -10.05 -3.90 0.17
CA ALA A 83 -10.49 -4.60 1.37
C ALA A 83 -10.56 -3.67 2.58
N LEU A 84 -9.55 -2.82 2.80
CA LEU A 84 -9.54 -1.84 3.89
C LEU A 84 -10.69 -0.84 3.76
N THR A 85 -10.96 -0.36 2.55
CA THR A 85 -12.09 0.53 2.28
C THR A 85 -13.43 -0.16 2.54
N LEU A 86 -13.61 -1.41 2.10
CA LEU A 86 -14.81 -2.19 2.37
C LEU A 86 -14.99 -2.46 3.86
N ILE A 87 -13.92 -2.80 4.58
CA ILE A 87 -13.95 -2.98 6.04
C ILE A 87 -14.39 -1.69 6.73
N LEU A 88 -13.84 -0.54 6.33
CA LEU A 88 -14.22 0.76 6.89
C LEU A 88 -15.69 1.10 6.60
N LEU A 89 -16.21 0.74 5.43
CA LEU A 89 -17.63 0.97 5.07
C LEU A 89 -18.61 0.04 5.80
N LEU A 90 -18.14 -1.13 6.23
CA LEU A 90 -18.95 -2.13 6.95
C LEU A 90 -18.91 -1.94 8.47
N LEU A 91 -17.98 -1.13 8.97
CA LEU A 91 -17.81 -0.78 10.38
C LEU A 91 -18.78 0.34 10.78
#